data_AF-A0A248YKP5-F1
#
_entry.id   AF-A0A248YKP5-F1
#
_cell.length_a   1.000
_cell.length_b   1.000
_cell.length_c   1.000
_cell.angle_alpha   90.00
_cell.angle_beta   90.00
_cell.angle_gamma   90.00
#
_symmetry.space_group_name_H-M   'P 1'
#
loop_
_entity.id
_entity.type
_entity.pdbx_description
1 polymer ?
#
loop_
_entity_poly.entity_id
_entity_poly.type
_entity_poly.pdbx_seq_one_letter_code
_entity_poly.pdbx_strand_id
1 'polypeptide(L)'
;MSGGERWTTELLTAAGTCQVFVPLVSRSLLLSTWCGMEWHAFSRRKVVPREGRPSGHETGIVPVTWLATDPGPLPTVVGDIQRFSPTNLPDPQIVRQYQREGVYGLLTMQMENAYRAVVWRLAQRVVAVYRDYRVEPLIPPSAAELRNVFAKEQE
;
A
#
# COMPACT_ATOMS: atom_id res chain seq x y z
N MET A 1 -13.21 -0.40 -11.31
CA MET A 1 -12.39 -0.87 -12.45
C MET A 1 -12.71 -2.33 -12.66
N SER A 2 -13.47 -2.66 -13.71
CA SER A 2 -13.71 -4.04 -14.15
C SER A 2 -12.54 -4.49 -15.02
N GLY A 3 -12.06 -5.72 -14.83
CA GLY A 3 -10.93 -6.25 -15.61
C GLY A 3 -11.19 -6.22 -17.12
N GLY A 4 -10.16 -5.86 -17.89
CA GLY A 4 -10.18 -5.81 -19.36
C GLY A 4 -9.58 -4.54 -19.97
N GLU A 5 -9.31 -3.50 -19.19
CA GLU A 5 -8.61 -2.30 -19.68
C GLU A 5 -7.12 -2.63 -19.91
N ARG A 6 -6.59 -2.32 -21.11
CA ARG A 6 -5.15 -2.46 -21.37
C ARG A 6 -4.40 -1.58 -20.36
N TRP A 7 -3.33 -2.11 -19.74
CA TRP A 7 -2.36 -1.27 -19.02
C TRP A 7 -1.95 -0.15 -19.98
N THR A 8 -2.31 1.08 -19.64
CA THR A 8 -1.82 2.24 -20.38
C THR A 8 -0.33 2.36 -20.08
N THR A 9 0.43 2.88 -21.05
CA THR A 9 1.83 3.26 -20.82
C THR A 9 1.96 4.16 -19.59
N GLU A 10 0.95 4.99 -19.32
CA GLU A 10 0.85 5.84 -18.13
C GLU A 10 0.80 5.04 -16.83
N LEU A 11 0.00 3.97 -16.74
CA LEU A 11 -0.08 3.13 -15.54
C LEU A 11 1.23 2.37 -15.30
N LEU A 12 1.84 1.82 -16.35
CA LEU A 12 3.15 1.16 -16.25
C LEU A 12 4.22 2.14 -15.80
N THR A 13 4.20 3.35 -16.34
CA THR A 13 5.11 4.43 -15.93
C THR A 13 4.89 4.78 -14.47
N ALA A 14 3.64 5.04 -14.05
CA ALA A 14 3.31 5.40 -12.68
C ALA A 14 3.75 4.33 -11.68
N ALA A 15 3.43 3.06 -11.94
CA ALA A 15 3.86 1.93 -11.11
C ALA A 15 5.39 1.77 -11.09
N GLY A 16 6.04 2.02 -12.23
CA GLY A 16 7.49 1.92 -12.40
C GLY A 16 8.29 3.09 -11.85
N THR A 17 7.69 4.26 -11.60
CA THR A 17 8.42 5.47 -11.17
C THR A 17 7.98 6.05 -9.83
N CYS A 18 6.79 5.72 -9.32
CA CYS A 18 6.33 6.24 -8.03
C CYS A 18 7.30 5.89 -6.89
N GLN A 19 7.41 6.73 -5.87
CA GLN A 19 8.37 6.49 -4.78
C GLN A 19 7.74 5.81 -3.57
N VAL A 20 6.42 5.84 -3.44
CA VAL A 20 5.68 5.21 -2.35
C VAL A 20 4.43 4.58 -2.94
N PHE A 21 4.21 3.30 -2.65
CA PHE A 21 3.01 2.57 -3.04
C PHE A 21 2.09 2.44 -1.83
N VAL A 22 0.84 2.93 -1.95
CA VAL A 22 -0.12 2.95 -0.85
C VAL A 22 -1.33 2.06 -1.20
N PRO A 23 -1.23 0.74 -1.04
CA PRO A 23 -2.34 -0.14 -1.33
C PRO A 23 -3.44 -0.03 -0.27
N LEU A 24 -4.67 0.21 -0.73
CA LEU A 24 -5.88 0.26 0.08
C LEU A 24 -6.43 -1.16 0.31
N VAL A 25 -5.91 -1.81 1.34
CA VAL A 25 -6.20 -3.21 1.68
C VAL A 25 -7.68 -3.38 1.96
N SER A 26 -8.32 -4.18 1.11
CA SER A 26 -9.73 -4.55 1.13
C SER A 26 -9.90 -5.87 0.39
N ARG A 27 -11.04 -6.54 0.57
CA ARG A 27 -11.36 -7.77 -0.18
C ARG A 27 -11.28 -7.55 -1.70
N SER A 28 -11.77 -6.41 -2.20
CA SER A 28 -11.73 -6.09 -3.63
C SER A 28 -10.30 -5.94 -4.15
N LEU A 29 -9.39 -5.35 -3.37
CA LEU A 29 -7.97 -5.29 -3.73
C LEU A 29 -7.35 -6.69 -3.81
N LEU A 30 -7.60 -7.53 -2.81
CA LEU A 30 -7.02 -8.88 -2.71
C LEU A 30 -7.52 -9.83 -3.81
N LEU A 31 -8.75 -9.64 -4.30
CA LEU A 31 -9.32 -10.42 -5.40
C LEU A 31 -8.98 -9.88 -6.79
N SER A 32 -8.33 -8.71 -6.87
CA SER A 32 -8.03 -8.06 -8.15
C SER A 32 -6.70 -8.56 -8.71
N THR A 33 -6.76 -9.26 -9.85
CA THR A 33 -5.58 -9.61 -10.66
C THR A 33 -4.73 -8.39 -10.97
N TRP A 34 -5.37 -7.26 -11.27
CA TRP A 34 -4.69 -6.00 -11.61
C TRP A 34 -3.89 -5.45 -10.43
N CYS A 35 -4.50 -5.43 -9.23
CA CYS A 35 -3.79 -4.94 -8.04
C CYS A 35 -2.63 -5.85 -7.65
N GLY A 36 -2.75 -7.17 -7.90
CA GLY A 36 -1.63 -8.09 -7.76
C GLY A 36 -0.50 -7.78 -8.75
N MET A 37 -0.82 -7.47 -10.00
CA MET A 37 0.19 -7.07 -11.00
C MET A 37 0.87 -5.73 -10.66
N GLU A 38 0.11 -4.74 -10.15
CA GLU A 38 0.66 -3.47 -9.65
C GLU A 38 1.62 -3.69 -8.48
N TRP A 39 1.22 -4.54 -7.52
CA TRP A 39 2.07 -4.91 -6.40
C TRP A 39 3.37 -5.57 -6.89
N HIS A 40 3.28 -6.50 -7.83
CA HIS A 40 4.45 -7.16 -8.44
C HIS A 40 5.36 -6.16 -9.18
N ALA A 41 4.78 -5.20 -9.91
CA ALA A 41 5.55 -4.17 -10.60
C ALA A 41 6.36 -3.32 -9.60
N PHE A 42 5.74 -2.93 -8.49
CA PHE A 42 6.41 -2.12 -7.48
C PHE A 42 7.42 -2.93 -6.64
N SER A 43 7.08 -4.13 -6.21
CA SER A 43 7.92 -4.93 -5.28
C SER A 43 9.23 -5.43 -5.89
N ARG A 44 9.34 -5.47 -7.22
CA ARG A 44 10.59 -5.77 -7.95
C ARG A 44 11.63 -4.65 -7.86
N ARG A 45 11.25 -3.47 -7.36
CA ARG A 45 12.09 -2.27 -7.39
C ARG A 45 13.03 -2.25 -6.20
N LYS A 46 14.26 -1.81 -6.45
CA LYS A 46 15.26 -1.67 -5.39
C LYS A 46 14.95 -0.43 -4.55
N VAL A 47 14.88 -0.62 -3.24
CA VAL A 47 14.74 0.47 -2.26
C VAL A 47 16.08 0.70 -1.61
N VAL A 48 16.58 1.94 -1.70
CA VAL A 48 17.88 2.32 -1.11
C VAL A 48 17.69 3.48 -0.15
N PRO A 49 18.38 3.51 1.01
CA PRO A 49 18.44 4.69 1.85
C PRO A 49 19.03 5.87 1.06
N ARG A 50 18.49 7.07 1.29
CA ARG A 50 19.10 8.30 0.78
C ARG A 50 20.37 8.65 1.58
N GLU A 51 21.23 9.45 0.99
CA GLU A 51 22.48 9.87 1.63
C GLU A 51 22.23 10.54 2.99
N GLY A 52 22.99 10.13 4.00
CA GLY A 52 22.86 10.63 5.37
C GLY A 52 21.61 10.17 6.11
N ARG A 53 20.85 9.21 5.57
CA ARG A 53 19.66 8.64 6.22
C ARG A 53 19.95 7.27 6.84
N PRO A 54 19.22 6.87 7.89
CA PRO A 54 19.42 5.57 8.53
C PRO A 54 19.26 4.43 7.54
N SER A 55 20.15 3.45 7.60
CA SER A 55 19.95 2.16 6.93
C SER A 55 18.85 1.38 7.65
N GLY A 56 17.79 1.03 6.96
CA GLY A 56 16.68 0.23 7.49
C GLY A 56 16.07 -0.67 6.42
N HIS A 57 15.28 -1.63 6.86
CA HIS A 57 14.50 -2.51 5.97
C HIS A 57 13.19 -1.82 5.62
N GLU A 58 13.19 -1.05 4.53
CA GLU A 58 12.02 -0.36 4.00
C GLU A 58 11.63 -0.97 2.65
N THR A 59 10.34 -1.16 2.43
CA THR A 59 9.80 -1.71 1.17
C THR A 59 9.28 -0.63 0.23
N GLY A 60 9.05 0.59 0.74
CA GLY A 60 8.38 1.66 0.00
C GLY A 60 6.88 1.41 -0.17
N ILE A 61 6.36 0.32 0.38
CA ILE A 61 4.95 -0.07 0.37
C ILE A 61 4.35 0.28 1.73
N VAL A 62 3.25 1.03 1.74
CA VAL A 62 2.52 1.44 2.93
C VAL A 62 1.10 0.88 2.84
N PRO A 63 0.85 -0.38 3.26
CA PRO A 63 -0.47 -0.97 3.17
C PRO A 63 -1.42 -0.33 4.17
N VAL A 64 -2.54 0.19 3.70
CA VAL A 64 -3.52 0.90 4.52
C VAL A 64 -4.80 0.08 4.58
N THR A 65 -5.30 -0.21 5.77
CA THR A 65 -6.63 -0.80 5.94
C THR A 65 -7.70 0.16 5.42
N TRP A 66 -8.29 -0.17 4.27
CA TRP A 66 -9.35 0.63 3.66
C TRP A 66 -10.68 0.42 4.35
N LEU A 67 -11.05 -0.85 4.51
CA LEU A 67 -12.20 -1.30 5.26
C LEU A 67 -11.75 -2.48 6.11
N ALA A 68 -12.06 -2.44 7.39
CA ALA A 68 -11.76 -3.53 8.32
C ALA A 68 -12.77 -4.68 8.12
N THR A 69 -12.62 -5.40 7.02
CA THR A 69 -13.24 -6.71 6.84
C THR A 69 -12.26 -7.78 7.29
N ASP A 70 -12.73 -8.84 7.93
CA ASP A 70 -11.93 -10.08 8.04
C ASP A 70 -11.55 -10.52 6.61
N PRO A 71 -10.29 -10.38 6.19
CA PRO A 71 -9.92 -10.60 4.81
C PRO A 71 -9.83 -12.11 4.49
N GLY A 72 -10.04 -12.99 5.48
CA GLY A 72 -9.61 -14.38 5.38
C GLY A 72 -8.08 -14.48 5.33
N PRO A 73 -7.52 -15.59 4.83
CA PRO A 73 -6.07 -15.73 4.70
C PRO A 73 -5.53 -14.70 3.69
N LEU A 74 -4.58 -13.88 4.16
CA LEU A 74 -3.90 -12.90 3.30
C LEU A 74 -2.92 -13.61 2.37
N PRO A 75 -2.74 -13.13 1.12
CA PRO A 75 -1.59 -13.51 0.32
C PRO A 75 -0.29 -13.20 1.05
N THR A 76 0.69 -14.09 0.96
CA THR A 76 1.99 -13.98 1.66
C THR A 76 2.63 -12.61 1.49
N VAL A 77 2.69 -12.10 0.25
CA VAL A 77 3.27 -10.78 -0.05
C VAL A 77 2.61 -9.61 0.68
N VAL A 78 1.33 -9.72 1.03
CA VAL A 78 0.61 -8.71 1.82
C VAL A 78 0.83 -8.91 3.31
N GLY A 79 0.94 -10.17 3.75
CA GLY A 79 1.20 -10.54 5.15
C GLY A 79 2.62 -10.22 5.63
N ASP A 80 3.59 -10.28 4.73
CA ASP A 80 5.01 -10.01 5.04
C ASP A 80 5.32 -8.53 5.28
N ILE A 81 4.38 -7.64 4.94
CA ILE A 81 4.53 -6.20 5.13
C ILE A 81 3.60 -5.72 6.24
N GLN A 82 4.19 -5.12 7.27
CA GLN A 82 3.45 -4.49 8.35
C GLN A 82 2.47 -3.45 7.80
N ARG A 83 1.18 -3.63 8.07
CA ARG A 83 0.17 -2.62 7.73
C ARG A 83 0.43 -1.32 8.48
N PHE A 84 0.11 -0.21 7.83
CA PHE A 84 0.07 1.09 8.46
C PHE A 84 -0.81 1.06 9.70
N SER A 85 -0.30 1.65 10.78
CA SER A 85 -1.05 1.95 11.98
C SER A 85 -0.61 3.34 12.43
N PRO A 86 -1.53 4.26 12.74
CA PRO A 86 -1.17 5.61 13.16
C PRO A 86 -0.54 5.56 14.57
N THR A 87 0.75 5.84 14.68
CA THR A 87 1.46 5.89 15.97
C THR A 87 1.56 7.31 16.53
N ASN A 88 1.98 7.44 17.79
CA ASN A 88 2.22 8.71 18.48
C ASN A 88 1.00 9.64 18.44
N LEU A 89 -0.21 9.10 18.52
CA LEU A 89 -1.43 9.88 18.67
C LEU A 89 -1.71 10.15 20.15
N PRO A 90 -2.22 11.35 20.51
CA PRO A 90 -2.55 11.68 21.88
C PRO A 90 -3.73 10.86 22.42
N ASP A 91 -4.67 10.48 21.53
CA ASP A 91 -5.83 9.66 21.88
C ASP A 91 -5.66 8.22 21.35
N PRO A 92 -5.49 7.21 22.23
CA PRO A 92 -5.38 5.81 21.83
C PRO A 92 -6.68 5.24 21.24
N GLN A 93 -7.82 5.89 21.46
CA GLN A 93 -9.10 5.47 20.87
C GLN A 93 -9.08 5.61 19.34
N ILE A 94 -8.37 6.60 18.78
CA ILE A 94 -8.26 6.80 17.33
C ILE A 94 -7.64 5.58 16.65
N VAL A 95 -6.61 4.98 17.26
CA VAL A 95 -5.96 3.76 16.74
C VAL A 95 -6.95 2.61 16.70
N ARG A 96 -7.72 2.41 17.76
CA ARG A 96 -8.75 1.36 17.84
C ARG A 96 -9.86 1.56 16.81
N GLN A 97 -10.32 2.80 16.65
CA GLN A 97 -11.33 3.14 15.64
C GLN A 97 -10.82 2.87 14.23
N TYR A 98 -9.58 3.25 13.93
CA TYR A 98 -8.95 2.92 12.64
C TYR A 98 -8.83 1.41 12.40
N GLN A 99 -8.39 0.65 13.40
CA GLN A 99 -8.27 -0.81 13.29
C GLN A 99 -9.61 -1.50 13.05
N ARG A 100 -10.68 -0.97 13.68
CA ARG A 100 -12.03 -1.56 13.59
C ARG A 100 -12.81 -1.13 12.36
N GLU A 101 -12.58 0.07 11.84
CA GLU A 101 -13.41 0.63 10.76
C GLU A 101 -12.64 0.77 9.43
N GLY A 102 -11.31 0.88 9.46
CA GLY A 102 -10.51 1.29 8.30
C GLY A 102 -10.74 2.75 7.89
N VAL A 103 -10.00 3.26 6.91
CA VAL A 103 -10.13 4.66 6.45
C VAL A 103 -11.54 4.98 5.96
N TYR A 104 -12.15 4.06 5.19
CA TYR A 104 -13.49 4.26 4.63
C TYR A 104 -14.55 4.29 5.71
N GLY A 105 -14.50 3.38 6.69
CA GLY A 105 -15.47 3.37 7.80
C GLY A 105 -15.39 4.64 8.64
N LEU A 106 -14.18 5.14 8.93
CA LEU A 106 -14.02 6.44 9.62
C LEU A 106 -14.67 7.60 8.86
N LEU A 107 -14.55 7.62 7.54
CA LEU A 107 -15.18 8.63 6.68
C LEU A 107 -16.71 8.48 6.68
N THR A 108 -17.22 7.29 6.39
CA THR A 108 -18.66 7.02 6.25
C THR A 108 -19.42 7.20 7.57
N MET A 109 -18.82 6.83 8.71
CA MET A 109 -19.41 7.01 10.04
C MET A 109 -19.20 8.42 10.61
N GLN A 110 -18.68 9.36 9.82
CA GLN A 110 -18.44 10.76 10.23
C GLN A 110 -17.56 10.88 11.50
N MET A 111 -16.57 10.01 11.63
CA MET A 111 -15.62 10.02 12.76
C MET A 111 -14.49 11.02 12.48
N GLU A 112 -14.84 12.30 12.31
CA GLU A 112 -13.97 13.33 11.70
C GLU A 112 -12.61 13.47 12.38
N ASN A 113 -12.58 13.50 13.72
CA ASN A 113 -11.34 13.63 14.48
C ASN A 113 -10.40 12.44 14.21
N ALA A 114 -10.94 11.22 14.18
CA ALA A 114 -10.17 10.02 13.91
C ALA A 114 -9.72 9.97 12.45
N TYR A 115 -10.62 10.25 11.51
CA TYR A 115 -10.31 10.29 10.07
C TYR A 115 -9.18 11.29 9.78
N ARG A 116 -9.29 12.53 10.28
CA ARG A 116 -8.27 13.57 10.08
C ARG A 116 -6.93 13.18 10.68
N ALA A 117 -6.92 12.65 11.91
CA ALA A 117 -5.69 12.23 12.58
C ALA A 117 -5.00 11.06 11.83
N VAL A 118 -5.78 10.08 11.37
CA VAL A 118 -5.29 8.91 10.62
C VAL A 118 -4.68 9.34 9.28
N VAL A 119 -5.42 10.14 8.50
CA VAL A 119 -4.94 10.65 7.20
C VAL A 119 -3.71 11.53 7.37
N TRP A 120 -3.66 12.36 8.42
CA TRP A 120 -2.49 13.17 8.74
C TRP A 120 -1.26 12.31 9.07
N ARG A 121 -1.41 11.24 9.84
CA ARG A 121 -0.32 10.31 10.15
C ARG A 121 0.11 9.50 8.92
N LEU A 122 -0.83 9.11 8.06
CA LEU A 122 -0.54 8.45 6.79
C LEU A 122 0.29 9.37 5.88
N ALA A 123 -0.12 10.62 5.71
CA ALA A 123 0.62 11.60 4.91
C ALA A 123 2.06 11.79 5.43
N GLN A 124 2.24 11.90 6.75
CA GLN A 124 3.57 11.98 7.35
C GLN A 124 4.41 10.73 7.07
N ARG A 125 3.81 9.52 7.13
CA ARG A 125 4.51 8.27 6.80
C ARG A 125 4.95 8.24 5.33
N VAL A 126 4.08 8.63 4.40
CA VAL A 126 4.42 8.74 2.97
C VAL A 126 5.58 9.69 2.74
N VAL A 127 5.55 10.88 3.37
CA VAL A 127 6.62 11.86 3.29
C VAL A 127 7.92 11.34 3.89
N ALA A 128 7.86 10.63 5.03
CA ALA A 128 9.03 10.04 5.66
C ALA A 128 9.69 8.99 4.75
N VAL A 129 8.92 8.06 4.19
CA VAL A 129 9.43 7.06 3.25
C VAL A 129 10.13 7.74 2.06
N TYR A 130 9.49 8.74 1.45
CA TYR A 130 10.07 9.48 0.32
C TYR A 130 11.35 10.24 0.66
N ARG A 131 11.44 10.82 1.88
CA ARG A 131 12.59 11.62 2.34
C ARG A 131 13.77 10.77 2.77
N ASP A 132 13.50 9.58 3.31
CA ASP A 132 14.53 8.72 3.89
C ASP A 132 15.03 7.69 2.88
N TYR A 133 14.20 7.31 1.90
CA TYR A 133 14.50 6.28 0.92
C TYR A 133 14.26 6.76 -0.51
N ARG A 134 14.93 6.10 -1.46
CA ARG A 134 14.69 6.22 -2.89
C ARG A 134 14.30 4.84 -3.42
N VAL A 135 13.19 4.77 -4.11
CA VAL A 135 12.78 3.57 -4.85
C VAL A 135 13.26 3.75 -6.28
N GLU A 136 14.26 2.97 -6.69
CA GLU A 136 14.81 3.06 -8.04
C GLU A 136 13.71 2.78 -9.08
N PRO A 137 13.64 3.56 -10.17
CA PRO A 137 12.62 3.34 -11.19
C PRO A 137 12.87 2.03 -11.93
N LEU A 138 11.80 1.27 -12.18
CA LEU A 138 11.81 0.10 -13.05
C LEU A 138 10.44 0.03 -13.74
N ILE A 139 10.39 0.54 -14.97
CA ILE A 139 9.17 0.51 -15.77
C ILE A 139 9.10 -0.85 -16.47
N PRO A 140 8.08 -1.69 -16.20
CA PRO A 140 7.92 -2.93 -16.96
C PRO A 140 7.67 -2.59 -18.43
N PRO A 141 8.33 -3.28 -19.38
CA PRO A 141 8.16 -2.99 -20.81
C PRO A 141 6.76 -3.37 -21.32
N SER A 142 6.08 -4.30 -20.65
CA SER A 142 4.67 -4.62 -20.92
C SER A 142 4.01 -5.27 -19.70
N ALA A 143 2.67 -5.28 -19.71
CA ALA A 143 1.88 -5.99 -18.72
C ALA A 143 2.11 -7.51 -18.72
N ALA A 144 2.59 -8.09 -19.82
CA ALA A 144 2.83 -9.53 -19.94
C ALA A 144 3.96 -10.03 -19.01
N GLU A 145 4.84 -9.13 -18.54
CA GLU A 145 5.89 -9.47 -17.58
C GLU A 145 5.43 -9.44 -16.12
N LEU A 146 4.19 -9.01 -15.87
CA LEU A 146 3.65 -8.87 -14.52
C LEU A 146 2.82 -10.10 -14.15
N ARG A 147 2.93 -10.50 -12.88
CA ARG A 147 2.20 -11.64 -12.31
C ARG A 147 1.26 -11.13 -11.24
N ASN A 148 0.12 -11.81 -11.09
CA ASN A 148 -0.74 -11.60 -9.95
C ASN A 148 -0.14 -12.29 -8.71
N VAL A 149 0.56 -11.52 -7.87
CA VAL A 149 1.16 -12.03 -6.62
C VAL A 149 0.14 -12.25 -5.49
N PHE A 150 -1.14 -11.96 -5.71
CA PHE A 150 -2.20 -12.31 -4.76
C PHE A 150 -2.79 -13.69 -5.01
N ALA A 151 -2.57 -14.27 -6.19
CA ALA A 151 -2.95 -15.64 -6.44
C ALA A 151 -2.16 -16.58 -5.51
N LYS A 152 -2.84 -17.55 -4.90
CA LYS A 152 -2.15 -18.59 -4.14
C LYS A 152 -1.18 -19.30 -5.08
N GLU A 153 0.08 -19.41 -4.68
CA GLU A 153 1.01 -20.33 -5.33
C GLU A 153 0.34 -21.71 -5.29
N GLN A 154 0.11 -22.32 -6.45
CA GLN A 154 -0.30 -23.71 -6.51
C GLN A 154 0.93 -24.50 -6.06
N GLU A 155 0.86 -25.06 -4.85
CA GLU A 155 1.75 -26.16 -4.42
C GLU A 155 1.59 -27.36 -5.36
#